data_AF-A0A2S9Q300-F1
#
_entry.id   AF-A0A2S9Q300-F1
#
_cell.length_a   1.000
_cell.length_b   1.000
_cell.length_c   1.000
_cell.angle_alpha   90.00
_cell.angle_beta   90.00
_cell.angle_gamma   90.00
#
_symmetry.space_group_name_H-M   'P 1'
#
loop_
_entity.id
_entity.type
_entity.pdbx_description
1 polymer ?
#
loop_
_entity_poly.entity_id
_entity_poly.type
_entity_poly.pdbx_seq_one_letter_code
_entity_poly.pdbx_strand_id
1 'polypeptide(L)'
;MGRALKVAIPVLLVGAALWYASYATTILVWELRKLLPWLLAPLAGAGLAALPSLVRRLRTRGREDRRPAGPLAAFLACVGAAVGLVLTVGWFVYGDYLQDRAYLDGLRVVSEPVPELAARAPYLAGKAQAAPHLGDVTGEIADVTYLPDADRFATLVERRGWLAGYEIGLVQDVPLGGTSRTQQRCGFDTEAADARIGGWFGHNLGRKIAAERRWARFEAGDAYVVCTGPGGATPVVVVPLKRQTGLLVVTERPAGLALYDGRTGELTITDDTAAVPGPTYPLSLAARQREATAAVGSFADWWFERSGWDASEDGANEGNESEFTLRHRGDGGRQEYVTPLTPQGEASSVVAVSTVPTRHLGGGLAPLTVHRLDPTWSSPGAIVALIKTEYRDVCCYNDDAVFEVVPTGGSTWTATLGSAQNIRYRVEGRGQIAGREATCLKSADGALVRCAHAAPGSPEERELKRRADAERAAQQPPRPPGTGDTGKGGGGNTGRGDVGDLGDYTADELAELHRRVTEEVNRRLTGG
;
A
#
# COMPACT_ATOMS: atom_id res chain seq x y z
N MET A 1 -23.96 5.72 -58.72
CA MET A 1 -23.43 5.94 -57.34
C MET A 1 -24.24 5.22 -56.24
N GLY A 2 -25.58 5.15 -56.28
CA GLY A 2 -26.38 4.59 -55.17
C GLY A 2 -26.27 3.07 -54.90
N ARG A 3 -25.81 2.23 -55.84
CA ARG A 3 -25.62 0.78 -55.60
C ARG A 3 -24.30 0.44 -54.92
N ALA A 4 -23.23 1.19 -55.23
CA ALA A 4 -21.92 1.02 -54.58
C ALA A 4 -21.99 1.42 -53.09
N LEU A 5 -22.68 2.52 -52.77
CA LEU A 5 -22.87 2.95 -51.38
C LEU A 5 -23.67 1.93 -50.54
N LYS A 6 -24.68 1.29 -51.14
CA LYS A 6 -25.54 0.29 -50.47
C LYS A 6 -24.82 -1.01 -50.09
N VAL A 7 -23.69 -1.32 -50.74
CA VAL A 7 -22.86 -2.48 -50.41
C VAL A 7 -21.64 -2.07 -49.60
N ALA A 8 -21.02 -0.93 -49.92
CA ALA A 8 -19.85 -0.42 -49.21
C ALA A 8 -20.15 -0.08 -47.75
N ILE A 9 -21.29 0.54 -47.44
CA ILE A 9 -21.66 0.90 -46.06
C ILE A 9 -21.82 -0.35 -45.17
N PRO A 10 -22.63 -1.38 -45.51
CA PRO A 10 -22.74 -2.55 -44.65
C PRO A 10 -21.44 -3.35 -44.57
N VAL A 11 -20.64 -3.42 -45.62
CA VAL A 11 -19.32 -4.07 -45.55
C VAL A 11 -18.36 -3.31 -44.64
N LEU A 12 -18.35 -1.96 -44.70
CA LEU A 12 -17.57 -1.12 -43.79
C LEU A 12 -18.07 -1.23 -42.35
N LEU A 13 -19.37 -1.29 -42.13
CA LEU A 13 -19.96 -1.47 -40.79
C LEU A 13 -19.66 -2.85 -40.22
N VAL A 14 -19.72 -3.92 -41.03
CA VAL A 14 -19.32 -5.27 -40.62
C VAL A 14 -17.81 -5.35 -40.38
N GLY A 15 -16.99 -4.74 -41.23
CA GLY A 15 -15.55 -4.64 -41.04
C GLY A 15 -15.17 -3.86 -39.78
N ALA A 16 -15.79 -2.71 -39.54
CA ALA A 16 -15.62 -1.92 -38.33
C ALA A 16 -16.14 -2.66 -37.08
N ALA A 17 -17.26 -3.38 -37.20
CA ALA A 17 -17.80 -4.22 -36.13
C ALA A 17 -16.87 -5.38 -35.80
N LEU A 18 -16.30 -6.09 -36.80
CA LEU A 18 -15.33 -7.18 -36.58
C LEU A 18 -14.00 -6.65 -36.03
N TRP A 19 -13.56 -5.48 -36.49
CA TRP A 19 -12.35 -4.81 -35.99
C TRP A 19 -12.50 -4.37 -34.54
N TYR A 20 -13.63 -3.72 -34.20
CA TYR A 20 -13.97 -3.31 -32.84
C TYR A 20 -14.30 -4.53 -31.94
N ALA A 21 -14.87 -5.57 -32.53
CA ALA A 21 -15.20 -6.80 -31.84
C ALA A 21 -13.94 -7.50 -31.32
N SER A 22 -12.75 -7.35 -31.88
CA SER A 22 -11.56 -8.07 -31.35
C SER A 22 -11.27 -7.73 -29.86
N TYR A 23 -11.40 -6.46 -29.48
CA TYR A 23 -11.28 -6.01 -28.09
C TYR A 23 -12.52 -6.36 -27.26
N ALA A 24 -13.72 -6.07 -27.77
CA ALA A 24 -14.96 -6.34 -27.06
C ALA A 24 -15.20 -7.85 -26.85
N THR A 25 -14.82 -8.70 -27.80
CA THR A 25 -14.88 -10.17 -27.68
C THR A 25 -13.83 -10.68 -26.72
N THR A 26 -12.64 -10.07 -26.65
CA THR A 26 -11.64 -10.41 -25.63
C THR A 26 -12.20 -10.15 -24.23
N ILE A 27 -12.80 -8.98 -24.00
CA ILE A 27 -13.48 -8.65 -22.74
C ILE A 27 -14.63 -9.62 -22.50
N LEU A 28 -15.50 -9.83 -23.49
CA LEU A 28 -16.67 -10.69 -23.35
C LEU A 28 -16.28 -12.13 -23.03
N VAL A 29 -15.25 -12.68 -23.67
CA VAL A 29 -14.75 -14.03 -23.39
C VAL A 29 -14.14 -14.09 -21.99
N TRP A 30 -13.41 -13.05 -21.58
CA TRP A 30 -12.84 -12.96 -20.24
C TRP A 30 -13.90 -12.95 -19.14
N GLU A 31 -14.91 -12.09 -19.28
CA GLU A 31 -16.02 -11.99 -18.34
C GLU A 31 -16.90 -13.24 -18.39
N LEU A 32 -17.18 -13.75 -19.59
CA LEU A 32 -17.96 -14.99 -19.75
C LEU A 32 -17.25 -16.19 -19.12
N ARG A 33 -15.92 -16.24 -19.16
CA ARG A 33 -15.16 -17.31 -18.50
C ARG A 33 -15.25 -17.21 -16.99
N LYS A 34 -15.26 -16.00 -16.40
CA LYS A 34 -15.55 -15.81 -14.96
C LYS A 34 -16.97 -16.28 -14.62
N LEU A 35 -17.93 -16.08 -15.53
CA LEU A 35 -19.31 -16.52 -15.38
C LEU A 35 -19.55 -17.99 -15.74
N LEU A 36 -18.61 -18.69 -16.39
CA LEU A 36 -18.81 -20.07 -16.83
C LEU A 36 -19.10 -21.02 -15.65
N PRO A 37 -18.35 -21.00 -14.55
CA PRO A 37 -18.69 -21.77 -13.35
C PRO A 37 -20.06 -21.39 -12.80
N TRP A 38 -20.42 -20.10 -12.91
CA TRP A 38 -21.69 -19.56 -12.46
C TRP A 38 -22.89 -20.03 -13.31
N LEU A 39 -22.68 -20.33 -14.58
CA LEU A 39 -23.71 -20.82 -15.50
C LEU A 39 -23.81 -22.35 -15.51
N LEU A 40 -22.68 -23.06 -15.37
CA LEU A 40 -22.65 -24.52 -15.38
C LEU A 40 -23.34 -25.12 -14.16
N ALA A 41 -23.20 -24.50 -12.98
CA ALA A 41 -23.84 -24.96 -11.75
C ALA A 41 -25.38 -24.95 -11.81
N PRO A 42 -26.07 -23.86 -12.16
CA PRO A 42 -27.53 -23.86 -12.31
C PRO A 42 -28.00 -24.74 -13.46
N LEU A 43 -27.23 -24.86 -14.55
CA LEU A 43 -27.56 -25.80 -15.63
C LEU A 43 -27.48 -27.26 -15.16
N ALA A 44 -26.46 -27.61 -14.39
CA ALA A 44 -26.33 -28.94 -13.77
C ALA A 44 -27.46 -29.18 -12.75
N GLY A 45 -27.77 -28.19 -11.90
CA GLY A 45 -28.88 -28.24 -10.95
C GLY A 45 -30.23 -28.42 -11.65
N ALA A 46 -30.50 -27.66 -12.70
CA ALA A 46 -31.71 -27.78 -13.51
C ALA A 46 -31.78 -29.13 -14.25
N GLY A 47 -30.65 -29.62 -14.78
CA GLY A 47 -30.53 -30.94 -15.39
C GLY A 47 -30.87 -32.06 -14.39
N LEU A 48 -30.32 -31.99 -13.18
CA LEU A 48 -30.61 -32.93 -12.09
C LEU A 48 -32.09 -32.86 -11.65
N ALA A 49 -32.68 -31.67 -11.58
CA ALA A 49 -34.10 -31.48 -11.28
C ALA A 49 -35.02 -32.00 -12.41
N ALA A 50 -34.58 -31.92 -13.66
CA ALA A 50 -35.32 -32.38 -14.83
C ALA A 50 -35.23 -33.90 -15.07
N LEU A 51 -34.15 -34.56 -14.62
CA LEU A 51 -33.91 -36.01 -14.81
C LEU A 51 -35.11 -36.90 -14.42
N PRO A 52 -35.78 -36.73 -13.26
CA PRO A 52 -36.95 -37.54 -12.90
C PRO A 52 -38.10 -37.42 -13.89
N SER A 53 -38.34 -36.21 -14.41
CA SER A 53 -39.39 -35.95 -15.41
C SER A 53 -39.05 -36.59 -16.77
N LEU A 54 -37.77 -36.62 -17.12
CA LEU A 54 -37.25 -37.14 -18.38
C LEU A 54 -37.23 -38.69 -18.37
N VAL A 55 -36.77 -39.29 -17.26
CA VAL A 55 -36.85 -40.74 -17.01
C VAL A 55 -38.31 -41.22 -17.04
N ARG A 56 -39.24 -40.45 -16.47
CA ARG A 56 -40.67 -40.75 -16.56
C ARG A 56 -41.17 -40.71 -17.99
N ARG A 57 -40.91 -39.64 -18.74
CA ARG A 57 -41.31 -39.51 -20.16
C ARG A 57 -40.78 -40.66 -21.02
N LEU A 58 -39.54 -41.09 -20.78
CA LEU A 58 -38.94 -42.24 -21.47
C LEU A 58 -39.62 -43.55 -21.09
N ARG A 59 -39.96 -43.77 -19.81
CA ARG A 59 -40.73 -44.96 -19.38
C ARG A 59 -42.18 -44.97 -19.87
N THR A 60 -42.83 -43.82 -20.01
CA THR A 60 -44.23 -43.72 -20.44
C THR A 60 -44.41 -43.66 -21.95
N ARG A 61 -43.35 -43.43 -22.75
CA ARG A 61 -43.43 -43.41 -24.22
C ARG A 61 -43.88 -44.74 -24.86
N GLY A 62 -43.95 -45.83 -24.10
CA GLY A 62 -44.50 -47.12 -24.54
C GLY A 62 -45.93 -47.43 -24.05
N ARG A 63 -46.61 -46.53 -23.31
CA ARG A 63 -47.99 -46.75 -22.84
C ARG A 63 -48.81 -45.47 -23.02
N GLU A 64 -49.73 -45.51 -23.96
CA GLU A 64 -50.54 -44.40 -24.47
C GLU A 64 -51.67 -43.91 -23.53
N ASP A 65 -51.56 -44.13 -22.21
CA ASP A 65 -52.55 -43.69 -21.24
C ASP A 65 -52.20 -42.33 -20.65
N ARG A 66 -52.92 -41.28 -21.09
CA ARG A 66 -52.91 -39.92 -20.54
C ARG A 66 -53.49 -39.89 -19.11
N ARG A 67 -52.79 -40.45 -18.13
CA ARG A 67 -53.14 -40.23 -16.70
C ARG A 67 -52.47 -38.93 -16.20
N PRO A 68 -53.21 -38.06 -15.49
CA PRO A 68 -52.64 -36.84 -14.91
C PRO A 68 -51.45 -37.17 -14.00
N ALA A 69 -50.49 -36.25 -13.91
CA ALA A 69 -49.31 -36.44 -13.10
C ALA A 69 -49.69 -36.74 -11.65
N GLY A 70 -49.43 -37.96 -11.18
CA GLY A 70 -49.68 -38.33 -9.79
C GLY A 70 -48.89 -37.45 -8.82
N PRO A 71 -49.40 -37.22 -7.60
CA PRO A 71 -48.81 -36.32 -6.60
C PRO A 71 -47.34 -36.63 -6.30
N LEU A 72 -46.93 -37.91 -6.39
CA LEU A 72 -45.53 -38.34 -6.24
C LEU A 72 -44.58 -37.68 -7.25
N ALA A 73 -45.02 -37.47 -8.49
CA ALA A 73 -44.17 -36.86 -9.51
C ALA A 73 -44.01 -35.36 -9.32
N ALA A 74 -45.07 -34.68 -8.85
CA ALA A 74 -45.00 -33.28 -8.46
C ALA A 74 -44.06 -33.10 -7.25
N PHE A 75 -44.18 -33.98 -6.25
CA PHE A 75 -43.29 -33.99 -5.09
C PHE A 75 -41.81 -34.17 -5.47
N LEU A 76 -41.49 -35.18 -6.29
CA LEU A 76 -40.11 -35.42 -6.75
C LEU A 76 -39.56 -34.25 -7.57
N ALA A 77 -40.39 -33.57 -8.36
CA ALA A 77 -39.98 -32.37 -9.08
C ALA A 77 -39.66 -31.21 -8.13
N CYS A 78 -40.50 -30.97 -7.10
CA CYS A 78 -40.25 -29.95 -6.09
C CYS A 78 -38.99 -30.23 -5.27
N VAL A 79 -38.78 -31.49 -4.84
CA VAL A 79 -37.56 -31.88 -4.12
C VAL A 79 -36.33 -31.74 -5.01
N GLY A 80 -36.41 -32.18 -6.28
CA GLY A 80 -35.34 -32.00 -7.25
C GLY A 80 -34.97 -30.54 -7.48
N ALA A 81 -35.98 -29.66 -7.57
CA ALA A 81 -35.77 -28.22 -7.68
C ALA A 81 -35.12 -27.63 -6.42
N ALA A 82 -35.57 -28.02 -5.22
CA ALA A 82 -34.99 -27.58 -3.96
C ALA A 82 -33.53 -28.02 -3.80
N VAL A 83 -33.22 -29.28 -4.09
CA VAL A 83 -31.85 -29.81 -4.05
C VAL A 83 -30.97 -29.11 -5.10
N GLY A 84 -31.47 -28.92 -6.33
CA GLY A 84 -30.77 -28.20 -7.38
C GLY A 84 -30.44 -26.76 -6.97
N LEU A 85 -31.38 -26.06 -6.33
CA LEU A 85 -31.16 -24.71 -5.80
C LEU A 85 -30.09 -24.70 -4.70
N VAL A 86 -30.18 -25.62 -3.71
CA VAL A 86 -29.20 -25.72 -2.62
C VAL A 86 -27.79 -26.02 -3.15
N LEU A 87 -27.66 -26.93 -4.12
CA LEU A 87 -26.37 -27.23 -4.74
C LEU A 87 -25.82 -26.05 -5.54
N THR A 88 -26.69 -25.31 -6.22
CA THR A 88 -26.31 -24.13 -7.00
C THR A 88 -25.83 -23.00 -6.08
N VAL A 89 -26.58 -22.68 -5.03
CA VAL A 89 -26.19 -21.68 -4.02
C VAL A 89 -24.93 -22.12 -3.28
N GLY A 90 -24.85 -23.39 -2.87
CA GLY A 90 -23.68 -23.95 -2.22
C GLY A 90 -22.43 -23.87 -3.11
N TRP A 91 -22.56 -24.12 -4.41
CA TRP A 91 -21.46 -23.97 -5.36
C TRP A 91 -21.01 -22.52 -5.54
N PHE A 92 -21.93 -21.55 -5.55
CA PHE A 92 -21.53 -20.13 -5.65
C PHE A 92 -20.63 -19.74 -4.48
N VAL A 93 -21.09 -20.01 -3.25
CA VAL A 93 -20.36 -19.63 -2.04
C VAL A 93 -19.07 -20.44 -1.88
N TYR A 94 -19.12 -21.75 -2.15
CA TYR A 94 -17.93 -22.61 -2.06
C TYR A 94 -16.93 -22.35 -3.21
N GLY A 95 -17.41 -21.95 -4.38
CA GLY A 95 -16.59 -21.61 -5.55
C GLY A 95 -15.72 -20.37 -5.29
N ASP A 96 -16.29 -19.33 -4.67
CA ASP A 96 -15.54 -18.13 -4.27
C ASP A 96 -14.44 -18.49 -3.25
N TYR A 97 -14.76 -19.32 -2.24
CA TYR A 97 -13.76 -19.86 -1.32
C TYR A 97 -12.64 -20.62 -2.06
N LEU A 98 -12.97 -21.49 -3.01
CA LEU A 98 -11.96 -22.20 -3.81
C LEU A 98 -11.11 -21.24 -4.66
N GLN A 99 -11.69 -20.15 -5.15
CA GLN A 99 -11.00 -19.13 -5.91
C GLN A 99 -9.99 -18.38 -5.02
N ASP A 100 -10.38 -17.98 -3.81
CA ASP A 100 -9.49 -17.36 -2.85
C ASP A 100 -8.38 -18.32 -2.41
N ARG A 101 -8.72 -19.59 -2.12
CA ARG A 101 -7.71 -20.64 -1.87
C ARG A 101 -6.69 -20.78 -3.00
N ALA A 102 -7.13 -20.63 -4.25
CA ALA A 102 -6.23 -20.66 -5.39
C ALA A 102 -5.37 -19.39 -5.50
N TYR A 103 -5.79 -18.24 -4.97
CA TYR A 103 -4.94 -17.04 -4.85
C TYR A 103 -3.93 -17.12 -3.70
N LEU A 104 -4.12 -18.03 -2.74
CA LEU A 104 -3.16 -18.31 -1.66
C LEU A 104 -2.06 -19.30 -2.06
N ASP A 105 -1.95 -19.65 -3.34
CA ASP A 105 -0.83 -20.45 -3.83
C ASP A 105 0.50 -19.74 -3.53
N GLY A 106 1.38 -20.41 -2.79
CA GLY A 106 2.65 -19.85 -2.33
C GLY A 106 2.58 -18.95 -1.08
N LEU A 107 1.43 -18.85 -0.40
CA LEU A 107 1.32 -18.16 0.88
C LEU A 107 2.26 -18.77 1.93
N ARG A 108 2.94 -17.92 2.69
CA ARG A 108 3.73 -18.30 3.87
C ARG A 108 3.31 -17.44 5.06
N VAL A 109 2.98 -18.07 6.18
CA VAL A 109 2.73 -17.36 7.44
C VAL A 109 3.91 -17.65 8.35
N VAL A 110 4.64 -16.61 8.74
CA VAL A 110 5.89 -16.73 9.47
C VAL A 110 5.90 -15.87 10.73
N SER A 111 6.73 -16.26 11.70
CA SER A 111 7.04 -15.45 12.89
C SER A 111 8.35 -14.67 12.72
N GLU A 112 9.00 -14.79 11.55
CA GLU A 112 10.18 -14.00 11.23
C GLU A 112 9.81 -12.52 11.13
N PRO A 113 10.69 -11.61 11.61
CA PRO A 113 10.43 -10.19 11.55
C PRO A 113 10.28 -9.73 10.09
N VAL A 114 9.41 -8.75 9.88
CA VAL A 114 9.34 -7.99 8.63
C VAL A 114 10.76 -7.50 8.27
N PRO A 115 11.21 -7.66 7.01
CA PRO A 115 12.48 -7.13 6.55
C PRO A 115 12.63 -5.64 6.85
N GLU A 116 13.86 -5.16 7.01
CA GLU A 116 14.08 -3.72 7.17
C GLU A 116 13.77 -2.99 5.86
N LEU A 117 12.82 -2.04 5.92
CA LEU A 117 12.34 -1.29 4.77
C LEU A 117 12.72 0.18 4.91
N ALA A 118 13.11 0.78 3.78
CA ALA A 118 13.40 2.20 3.69
C ALA A 118 12.09 2.99 3.65
N ALA A 119 12.00 4.02 4.48
CA ALA A 119 10.89 4.94 4.46
C ALA A 119 10.95 5.84 3.22
N ARG A 120 9.85 5.94 2.48
CA ARG A 120 9.68 6.83 1.32
C ARG A 120 8.81 8.04 1.64
N ALA A 121 8.70 8.98 0.71
CA ALA A 121 7.71 10.05 0.83
C ALA A 121 6.28 9.49 0.66
N PRO A 122 5.27 10.08 1.31
CA PRO A 122 3.90 9.60 1.21
C PRO A 122 3.31 9.88 -0.17
N TYR A 123 2.40 9.02 -0.61
CA TYR A 123 1.72 9.10 -1.90
C TYR A 123 1.06 10.47 -2.11
N LEU A 124 0.35 10.98 -1.09
CA LEU A 124 -0.31 12.28 -1.17
C LEU A 124 0.67 13.42 -1.40
N ALA A 125 1.90 13.33 -0.88
CA ALA A 125 2.92 14.33 -1.16
C ALA A 125 3.42 14.23 -2.61
N GLY A 126 3.64 13.01 -3.11
CA GLY A 126 3.98 12.79 -4.52
C GLY A 126 2.91 13.32 -5.48
N LYS A 127 1.63 13.06 -5.18
CA LYS A 127 0.48 13.56 -5.95
C LYS A 127 0.35 15.07 -5.89
N ALA A 128 0.46 15.66 -4.69
CA ALA A 128 0.32 17.10 -4.51
C ALA A 128 1.46 17.88 -5.19
N GLN A 129 2.69 17.36 -5.14
CA GLN A 129 3.84 18.00 -5.78
C GLN A 129 3.88 17.79 -7.30
N ALA A 130 3.18 16.79 -7.84
CA ALA A 130 3.15 16.55 -9.29
C ALA A 130 2.54 17.73 -10.07
N ALA A 131 1.36 18.20 -9.69
CA ALA A 131 0.63 19.20 -10.48
C ALA A 131 1.40 20.53 -10.70
N PRO A 132 2.02 21.16 -9.68
CA PRO A 132 2.85 22.35 -9.88
C PRO A 132 4.06 22.11 -10.79
N HIS A 133 4.56 20.87 -10.87
CA HIS A 133 5.72 20.51 -11.67
C HIS A 133 5.38 20.11 -13.11
N LEU A 134 4.11 20.10 -13.51
CA LEU A 134 3.72 19.83 -14.90
C LEU A 134 4.00 21.01 -15.84
N GLY A 135 4.05 22.25 -15.32
CA GLY A 135 4.24 23.45 -16.15
C GLY A 135 2.99 23.79 -16.98
N ASP A 136 3.18 24.15 -18.25
CA ASP A 136 2.10 24.61 -19.16
C ASP A 136 1.25 23.46 -19.76
N VAL A 137 1.24 22.30 -19.12
CA VAL A 137 0.51 21.10 -19.56
C VAL A 137 -0.97 21.25 -19.17
N THR A 138 -1.86 20.95 -20.12
CA THR A 138 -3.31 21.13 -19.92
C THR A 138 -4.06 19.84 -19.58
N GLY A 139 -3.36 18.72 -19.64
CA GLY A 139 -3.86 17.39 -19.32
C GLY A 139 -4.21 17.15 -17.85
N GLU A 140 -4.77 15.98 -17.60
CA GLU A 140 -5.24 15.52 -16.29
C GLU A 140 -4.32 14.40 -15.79
N ILE A 141 -3.98 14.43 -14.48
CA ILE A 141 -3.20 13.38 -13.85
C ILE A 141 -4.06 12.12 -13.80
N ALA A 142 -3.67 11.11 -14.58
CA ALA A 142 -4.35 9.84 -14.64
C ALA A 142 -3.87 8.89 -13.54
N ASP A 143 -2.57 8.89 -13.27
CA ASP A 143 -1.96 8.05 -12.24
C ASP A 143 -0.71 8.68 -11.62
N VAL A 144 -0.42 8.32 -10.36
CA VAL A 144 0.82 8.61 -9.66
C VAL A 144 1.35 7.31 -9.05
N THR A 145 2.52 6.83 -9.48
CA THR A 145 3.10 5.57 -9.01
C THR A 145 4.48 5.82 -8.41
N TYR A 146 4.78 5.18 -7.27
CA TYR A 146 6.12 5.21 -6.70
C TYR A 146 7.05 4.21 -7.41
N LEU A 147 8.23 4.69 -7.81
CA LEU A 147 9.31 3.96 -8.48
C LEU A 147 10.43 3.66 -7.48
N PRO A 148 10.38 2.51 -6.77
CA PRO A 148 11.33 2.13 -5.72
C PRO A 148 12.80 2.06 -6.15
N ASP A 149 13.10 1.75 -7.41
CA ASP A 149 14.49 1.63 -7.89
C ASP A 149 15.26 2.95 -7.76
N ALA A 150 14.58 4.08 -8.01
CA ALA A 150 15.18 5.41 -8.02
C ALA A 150 14.72 6.30 -6.85
N ASP A 151 13.82 5.81 -5.98
CA ASP A 151 13.16 6.60 -4.93
C ASP A 151 12.46 7.84 -5.51
N ARG A 152 11.62 7.63 -6.53
CA ARG A 152 10.95 8.70 -7.28
C ARG A 152 9.47 8.40 -7.46
N PHE A 153 8.69 9.43 -7.76
CA PHE A 153 7.32 9.29 -8.20
C PHE A 153 7.22 9.51 -9.71
N ALA A 154 6.54 8.61 -10.38
CA ALA A 154 6.09 8.77 -11.75
C ALA A 154 4.65 9.28 -11.77
N THR A 155 4.36 10.24 -12.62
CA THR A 155 3.02 10.77 -12.86
C THR A 155 2.72 10.68 -14.34
N LEU A 156 1.65 9.97 -14.66
CA LEU A 156 1.15 9.83 -16.03
C LEU A 156 0.03 10.85 -16.25
N VAL A 157 0.20 11.68 -17.27
CA VAL A 157 -0.77 12.73 -17.61
C VAL A 157 -1.45 12.42 -18.94
N GLU A 158 -2.77 12.38 -18.90
CA GLU A 158 -3.62 12.21 -20.06
C GLU A 158 -4.02 13.55 -20.64
N ARG A 159 -3.94 13.67 -21.96
CA ARG A 159 -4.41 14.88 -22.63
C ARG A 159 -5.93 14.95 -22.56
N ARG A 160 -6.48 16.14 -22.38
CA ARG A 160 -7.94 16.35 -22.40
C ARG A 160 -8.53 15.95 -23.75
N GLY A 161 -9.58 15.13 -23.70
CA GLY A 161 -10.33 14.68 -24.87
C GLY A 161 -10.42 13.16 -24.98
N TRP A 162 -11.52 12.70 -25.57
CA TRP A 162 -11.84 11.27 -25.69
C TRP A 162 -11.07 10.55 -26.82
N LEU A 163 -10.53 11.31 -27.79
CA LEU A 163 -9.65 10.85 -28.87
C LEU A 163 -8.19 11.28 -28.67
N ALA A 164 -7.83 11.66 -27.44
CA ALA A 164 -6.51 12.13 -27.09
C ALA A 164 -5.75 11.05 -26.32
N GLY A 165 -4.45 10.93 -26.59
CA GLY A 165 -3.55 10.03 -25.89
C GLY A 165 -2.95 10.65 -24.63
N TYR A 166 -1.74 10.23 -24.30
CA TYR A 166 -0.96 10.83 -23.22
C TYR A 166 -0.30 12.13 -23.66
N GLU A 167 -0.06 13.03 -22.71
CA GLU A 167 0.60 14.33 -22.96
C GLU A 167 2.04 14.30 -22.45
N ILE A 168 2.23 13.92 -21.18
CA ILE A 168 3.54 13.94 -20.54
C ILE A 168 3.66 12.84 -19.48
N GLY A 169 4.87 12.29 -19.36
CA GLY A 169 5.31 11.56 -18.18
C GLY A 169 6.21 12.46 -17.33
N LEU A 170 5.89 12.59 -16.05
CA LEU A 170 6.74 13.29 -15.08
C LEU A 170 7.34 12.27 -14.13
N VAL A 171 8.67 12.19 -14.05
CA VAL A 171 9.39 11.43 -13.03
C VAL A 171 10.09 12.43 -12.12
N GLN A 172 9.73 12.45 -10.84
CA GLN A 172 10.22 13.44 -9.88
C GLN A 172 10.69 12.80 -8.58
N ASP A 173 11.74 13.37 -8.02
CA ASP A 173 12.16 13.11 -6.65
C ASP A 173 11.29 13.94 -5.70
N VAL A 174 10.78 13.29 -4.66
CA VAL A 174 9.99 13.91 -3.60
C VAL A 174 10.82 13.79 -2.33
N PRO A 175 11.69 14.78 -2.06
CA PRO A 175 12.67 14.65 -1.02
C PRO A 175 11.97 14.51 0.34
N LEU A 176 12.49 13.58 1.11
CA LEU A 176 12.10 13.39 2.50
C LEU A 176 12.65 14.47 3.43
N GLY A 177 13.56 15.29 2.92
CA GLY A 177 14.20 16.46 3.52
C GLY A 177 15.17 17.13 2.53
N GLY A 178 15.50 18.39 2.75
CA GLY A 178 16.40 19.17 1.90
C GLY A 178 15.77 19.80 0.64
N THR A 179 16.61 20.43 -0.19
CA THR A 179 16.19 21.24 -1.37
C THR A 179 16.41 20.54 -2.71
N SER A 180 16.94 19.31 -2.72
CA SER A 180 17.16 18.56 -3.97
C SER A 180 15.81 18.16 -4.57
N ARG A 181 15.49 18.68 -5.75
CA ARG A 181 14.28 18.36 -6.51
C ARG A 181 14.69 18.04 -7.93
N THR A 182 15.08 16.78 -8.17
CA THR A 182 15.29 16.34 -9.56
C THR A 182 13.94 16.03 -10.19
N GLN A 183 13.61 16.75 -11.25
CA GLN A 183 12.42 16.50 -12.04
C GLN A 183 12.82 16.17 -13.47
N GLN A 184 12.11 15.23 -14.06
CA GLN A 184 12.32 14.80 -15.42
C GLN A 184 10.97 14.72 -16.12
N ARG A 185 10.84 15.48 -17.21
CA ARG A 185 9.63 15.55 -18.01
C ARG A 185 9.92 14.92 -19.37
N CYS A 186 9.20 13.86 -19.70
CA CYS A 186 9.28 13.21 -21.00
C CYS A 186 7.93 13.39 -21.71
N GLY A 187 7.92 14.24 -22.74
CA GLY A 187 6.71 14.53 -23.54
C GLY A 187 6.40 13.40 -24.52
N PHE A 188 5.13 13.06 -24.65
CA PHE A 188 4.65 12.11 -25.64
C PHE A 188 4.61 12.77 -27.03
N ASP A 189 4.92 12.01 -28.08
CA ASP A 189 4.58 12.40 -29.43
C ASP A 189 3.08 12.24 -29.63
N THR A 190 2.40 13.36 -29.70
CA THR A 190 0.94 13.42 -29.73
C THR A 190 0.32 12.94 -31.04
N GLU A 191 1.11 12.83 -32.10
CA GLU A 191 0.67 12.38 -33.42
C GLU A 191 0.96 10.89 -33.61
N ALA A 192 2.13 10.42 -33.18
CA ALA A 192 2.53 9.02 -33.31
C ALA A 192 2.00 8.14 -32.17
N ALA A 193 2.00 8.63 -30.93
CA ALA A 193 1.70 7.86 -29.71
C ALA A 193 0.36 8.25 -29.08
N ASP A 194 -0.70 8.24 -29.87
CA ASP A 194 -2.04 8.70 -29.50
C ASP A 194 -2.89 7.73 -28.64
N ALA A 195 -2.41 6.51 -28.37
CA ALA A 195 -3.19 5.52 -27.62
C ALA A 195 -3.04 5.65 -26.10
N ARG A 196 -4.18 5.68 -25.39
CA ARG A 196 -4.23 5.66 -23.92
C ARG A 196 -5.15 4.57 -23.36
N ILE A 197 -4.98 4.25 -22.09
CA ILE A 197 -5.90 3.39 -21.35
C ILE A 197 -7.28 4.07 -21.33
N GLY A 198 -8.33 3.31 -21.61
CA GLY A 198 -9.70 3.85 -21.68
C GLY A 198 -9.99 4.78 -22.87
N GLY A 199 -9.04 4.98 -23.80
CA GLY A 199 -9.26 5.80 -25.00
C GLY A 199 -10.31 5.23 -25.97
N TRP A 200 -10.76 6.03 -26.94
CA TRP A 200 -11.79 5.60 -27.90
C TRP A 200 -11.21 5.17 -29.25
N PHE A 201 -11.85 4.18 -29.89
CA PHE A 201 -11.49 3.68 -31.22
C PHE A 201 -9.98 3.45 -31.38
N GLY A 202 -9.38 4.07 -32.42
CA GLY A 202 -7.96 4.23 -32.74
C GLY A 202 -7.03 4.22 -31.53
N HIS A 203 -7.42 5.04 -30.57
CA HIS A 203 -6.59 5.62 -29.52
C HIS A 203 -6.69 4.86 -28.20
N ASN A 204 -7.00 3.56 -28.26
CA ASN A 204 -7.15 2.72 -27.07
C ASN A 204 -5.95 1.77 -26.93
N LEU A 205 -5.16 1.96 -25.87
CA LEU A 205 -4.00 1.13 -25.56
C LEU A 205 -4.41 -0.32 -25.26
N GLY A 206 -5.50 -0.53 -24.53
CA GLY A 206 -5.99 -1.87 -24.24
C GLY A 206 -6.40 -2.67 -25.48
N ARG A 207 -6.83 -1.99 -26.54
CA ARG A 207 -7.08 -2.61 -27.84
C ARG A 207 -5.79 -2.93 -28.58
N LYS A 208 -4.78 -2.05 -28.55
CA LYS A 208 -3.45 -2.38 -29.09
C LYS A 208 -2.89 -3.63 -28.39
N ILE A 209 -3.00 -3.71 -27.06
CA ILE A 209 -2.62 -4.88 -26.26
C ILE A 209 -3.43 -6.13 -26.66
N ALA A 210 -4.75 -6.01 -26.78
CA ALA A 210 -5.58 -7.14 -27.18
C ALA A 210 -5.33 -7.61 -28.62
N ALA A 211 -4.88 -6.72 -29.51
CA ALA A 211 -4.51 -7.09 -30.88
C ALA A 211 -3.28 -8.00 -30.90
N GLU A 212 -2.28 -7.69 -30.07
CA GLU A 212 -1.05 -8.49 -29.93
C GLU A 212 -1.25 -9.75 -29.07
N ARG A 213 -1.96 -9.63 -27.94
CA ARG A 213 -2.12 -10.71 -26.95
C ARG A 213 -3.56 -10.76 -26.41
N ARG A 214 -4.46 -11.40 -27.16
CA ARG A 214 -5.91 -11.54 -26.87
C ARG A 214 -6.27 -12.23 -25.54
N TRP A 215 -5.35 -12.95 -24.92
CA TRP A 215 -5.58 -13.64 -23.66
C TRP A 215 -4.97 -12.90 -22.46
N ALA A 216 -4.45 -11.69 -22.67
CA ALA A 216 -3.94 -10.83 -21.60
C ALA A 216 -4.91 -9.68 -21.31
N ARG A 217 -4.99 -9.29 -20.03
CA ARG A 217 -5.75 -8.13 -19.53
C ARG A 217 -4.87 -7.36 -18.55
N PHE A 218 -5.32 -6.19 -18.13
CA PHE A 218 -4.61 -5.34 -17.18
C PHE A 218 -5.62 -4.50 -16.42
N GLU A 219 -5.16 -3.87 -15.35
CA GLU A 219 -5.92 -2.88 -14.61
C GLU A 219 -5.30 -1.50 -14.80
N ALA A 220 -6.13 -0.46 -14.91
CA ALA A 220 -5.63 0.89 -15.18
C ALA A 220 -4.72 1.39 -14.05
N GLY A 221 -5.05 1.06 -12.79
CA GLY A 221 -4.26 1.43 -11.61
C GLY A 221 -2.94 0.67 -11.46
N ASP A 222 -2.66 -0.34 -12.28
CA ASP A 222 -1.34 -1.00 -12.31
C ASP A 222 -0.37 -0.30 -13.27
N ALA A 223 -0.88 0.57 -14.16
CA ALA A 223 -0.09 1.17 -15.22
C ALA A 223 0.63 2.42 -14.74
N TYR A 224 1.89 2.57 -15.13
CA TYR A 224 2.71 3.73 -14.77
C TYR A 224 3.60 4.15 -15.94
N VAL A 225 4.31 5.26 -15.77
CA VAL A 225 5.21 5.80 -16.79
C VAL A 225 6.65 5.82 -16.31
N VAL A 226 7.57 5.57 -17.21
CA VAL A 226 9.01 5.76 -16.98
C VAL A 226 9.58 6.61 -18.10
N CYS A 227 10.57 7.45 -17.78
CA CYS A 227 11.32 8.19 -18.78
C CYS A 227 12.64 7.46 -19.08
N THR A 228 12.78 6.94 -20.30
CA THR A 228 13.94 6.16 -20.76
C THR A 228 14.69 6.84 -21.90
N GLY A 229 15.86 6.32 -22.25
CA GLY A 229 16.71 6.82 -23.32
C GLY A 229 17.69 7.94 -22.89
N PRO A 230 18.46 8.50 -23.82
CA PRO A 230 19.43 9.56 -23.55
C PRO A 230 18.74 10.80 -22.96
N GLY A 231 19.20 11.27 -21.79
CA GLY A 231 18.55 12.35 -21.05
C GLY A 231 17.13 12.03 -20.54
N GLY A 232 16.73 10.74 -20.61
CA GLY A 232 15.39 10.21 -20.42
C GLY A 232 14.29 11.07 -21.06
N ALA A 233 14.41 11.27 -22.37
CA ALA A 233 13.46 12.03 -23.16
C ALA A 233 12.28 11.20 -23.69
N THR A 234 12.36 9.86 -23.63
CA THR A 234 11.33 8.95 -24.17
C THR A 234 10.41 8.48 -23.05
N PRO A 235 9.12 8.87 -23.06
CA PRO A 235 8.15 8.29 -22.14
C PRO A 235 7.82 6.87 -22.58
N VAL A 236 7.79 5.93 -21.66
CA VAL A 236 7.28 4.57 -21.88
C VAL A 236 6.20 4.30 -20.84
N VAL A 237 4.99 3.95 -21.30
CA VAL A 237 3.93 3.49 -20.41
C VAL A 237 4.10 1.99 -20.20
N VAL A 238 4.31 1.60 -18.95
CA VAL A 238 4.46 0.22 -18.53
C VAL A 238 3.12 -0.26 -17.99
N VAL A 239 2.61 -1.35 -18.57
CA VAL A 239 1.32 -1.93 -18.20
C VAL A 239 1.52 -3.38 -17.79
N PRO A 240 1.49 -3.70 -16.48
CA PRO A 240 1.49 -5.07 -16.00
C PRO A 240 0.29 -5.85 -16.51
N LEU A 241 0.56 -7.01 -17.13
CA LEU A 241 -0.46 -7.86 -17.74
C LEU A 241 -0.81 -9.04 -16.83
N LYS A 242 -2.07 -9.46 -16.91
CA LYS A 242 -2.66 -10.62 -16.24
C LYS A 242 -3.26 -11.58 -17.27
N ARG A 243 -3.29 -12.87 -16.95
CA ARG A 243 -3.94 -13.96 -17.70
C ARG A 243 -4.88 -14.74 -16.80
N GLN A 244 -5.96 -15.29 -17.36
CA GLN A 244 -6.85 -16.20 -16.64
C GLN A 244 -6.38 -17.65 -16.70
N THR A 245 -6.35 -18.32 -15.55
CA THR A 245 -6.10 -19.75 -15.40
C THR A 245 -7.26 -20.47 -14.74
N GLY A 246 -7.36 -21.78 -14.97
CA GLY A 246 -8.45 -22.62 -14.45
C GLY A 246 -9.71 -22.64 -15.30
N LEU A 247 -10.50 -23.71 -15.17
CA LEU A 247 -11.75 -23.90 -15.92
C LEU A 247 -12.99 -23.68 -15.03
N LEU A 248 -13.01 -24.34 -13.87
CA LEU A 248 -14.10 -24.24 -12.88
C LEU A 248 -13.83 -23.20 -11.79
N VAL A 249 -12.55 -22.95 -11.50
CA VAL A 249 -12.09 -21.94 -10.56
C VAL A 249 -11.18 -21.01 -11.33
N VAL A 250 -11.72 -19.87 -11.77
CA VAL A 250 -11.02 -18.94 -12.66
C VAL A 250 -10.24 -17.95 -11.81
N THR A 251 -8.92 -17.96 -11.96
CA THR A 251 -8.01 -17.05 -11.24
C THR A 251 -7.14 -16.27 -12.20
N GLU A 252 -6.67 -15.11 -11.76
CA GLU A 252 -5.75 -14.27 -12.50
C GLU A 252 -4.30 -14.59 -12.08
N ARG A 253 -3.39 -14.51 -13.05
CA ARG A 253 -1.94 -14.77 -12.92
C ARG A 253 -1.17 -13.73 -13.74
N PRO A 254 0.08 -13.39 -13.42
CA PRO A 254 0.85 -12.46 -14.23
C PRO A 254 1.10 -13.03 -15.64
N ALA A 255 1.22 -12.13 -16.61
CA ALA A 255 1.30 -12.41 -18.04
C ALA A 255 2.30 -11.50 -18.78
N GLY A 256 3.34 -11.06 -18.07
CA GLY A 256 4.36 -10.15 -18.59
C GLY A 256 3.96 -8.68 -18.49
N LEU A 257 4.60 -7.84 -19.31
CA LEU A 257 4.41 -6.40 -19.39
C LEU A 257 4.12 -5.98 -20.82
N ALA A 258 3.23 -5.01 -20.99
CA ALA A 258 3.12 -4.22 -22.19
C ALA A 258 3.91 -2.91 -22.02
N LEU A 259 4.83 -2.64 -22.93
CA LEU A 259 5.64 -1.44 -23.01
C LEU A 259 5.17 -0.63 -24.21
N TYR A 260 4.59 0.53 -23.95
CA TYR A 260 4.10 1.43 -24.97
C TYR A 260 5.05 2.62 -25.11
N ASP A 261 5.74 2.69 -26.24
CA ASP A 261 6.68 3.77 -26.53
C ASP A 261 5.92 5.04 -26.88
N GLY A 262 6.09 6.07 -26.05
CA GLY A 262 5.41 7.34 -26.17
C GLY A 262 5.98 8.28 -27.25
N ARG A 263 7.03 7.89 -27.98
CA ARG A 263 7.55 8.60 -29.16
C ARG A 263 7.10 7.96 -30.46
N THR A 264 7.10 6.64 -30.53
CA THR A 264 6.77 5.93 -31.78
C THR A 264 5.33 5.42 -31.82
N GLY A 265 4.67 5.28 -30.66
CA GLY A 265 3.37 4.64 -30.54
C GLY A 265 3.41 3.11 -30.72
N GLU A 266 4.61 2.52 -30.72
CA GLU A 266 4.86 1.09 -30.82
C GLU A 266 4.56 0.40 -29.49
N LEU A 267 3.96 -0.80 -29.57
CA LEU A 267 3.67 -1.63 -28.41
C LEU A 267 4.54 -2.88 -28.45
N THR A 268 5.36 -3.07 -27.42
CA THR A 268 6.12 -4.30 -27.21
C THR A 268 5.58 -5.05 -26.01
N ILE A 269 5.32 -6.36 -26.14
CA ILE A 269 4.94 -7.20 -25.00
C ILE A 269 6.11 -8.12 -24.66
N THR A 270 6.58 -8.06 -23.42
CA THR A 270 7.71 -8.86 -22.92
C THR A 270 7.33 -9.65 -21.68
N ASP A 271 7.82 -10.87 -21.58
CA ASP A 271 7.76 -11.68 -20.35
C ASP A 271 9.04 -11.52 -19.51
N ASP A 272 10.10 -10.94 -20.08
CA ASP A 272 11.29 -10.53 -19.34
C ASP A 272 11.10 -9.10 -18.80
N THR A 273 11.02 -9.01 -17.48
CA THR A 273 10.72 -7.79 -16.73
C THR A 273 11.95 -7.25 -15.99
N ALA A 274 13.09 -7.93 -16.07
CA ALA A 274 14.27 -7.61 -15.26
C ALA A 274 14.83 -6.21 -15.55
N ALA A 275 14.79 -5.78 -16.80
CA ALA A 275 15.32 -4.49 -17.24
C ALA A 275 14.32 -3.32 -17.12
N VAL A 276 13.06 -3.59 -16.78
CA VAL A 276 12.03 -2.54 -16.68
C VAL A 276 12.10 -1.89 -15.29
N PRO A 277 12.26 -0.55 -15.20
CA PRO A 277 12.20 0.16 -13.92
C PRO A 277 10.78 0.15 -13.35
N GLY A 278 10.65 0.10 -12.03
CA GLY A 278 9.38 0.14 -11.32
C GLY A 278 8.85 -1.24 -10.90
N PRO A 279 7.65 -1.27 -10.32
CA PRO A 279 6.96 -2.51 -9.99
C PRO A 279 6.49 -3.22 -11.28
N THR A 280 6.84 -4.49 -11.45
CA THR A 280 6.45 -5.27 -12.64
C THR A 280 5.37 -6.31 -12.33
N TYR A 281 5.20 -6.64 -11.06
CA TYR A 281 4.08 -7.43 -10.58
C TYR A 281 2.84 -6.53 -10.43
N PRO A 282 1.65 -6.91 -10.92
CA PRO A 282 0.47 -6.04 -10.82
C PRO A 282 0.07 -5.78 -9.36
N LEU A 283 -0.12 -4.51 -8.99
CA LEU A 283 -0.54 -4.08 -7.65
C LEU A 283 -1.89 -4.71 -7.27
N SER A 284 -2.84 -4.65 -8.20
CA SER A 284 -4.17 -5.26 -8.06
C SER A 284 -4.14 -6.77 -7.84
N LEU A 285 -3.12 -7.47 -8.36
CA LEU A 285 -2.96 -8.91 -8.12
C LEU A 285 -2.40 -9.18 -6.73
N ALA A 286 -1.48 -8.34 -6.24
CA ALA A 286 -1.01 -8.38 -4.85
C ALA A 286 -2.17 -8.10 -3.87
N ALA A 287 -2.99 -7.08 -4.15
CA ALA A 287 -4.19 -6.78 -3.38
C ALA A 287 -5.16 -7.98 -3.37
N ARG A 288 -5.40 -8.62 -4.52
CA ARG A 288 -6.25 -9.81 -4.57
C ARG A 288 -5.71 -11.00 -3.78
N GLN A 289 -4.39 -11.20 -3.76
CA GLN A 289 -3.78 -12.24 -2.91
C GLN A 289 -3.93 -11.93 -1.42
N ARG A 290 -3.81 -10.66 -1.03
CA ARG A 290 -4.06 -10.22 0.36
C ARG A 290 -5.51 -10.49 0.76
N GLU A 291 -6.49 -10.04 -0.03
CA GLU A 291 -7.92 -10.29 0.24
C GLU A 291 -8.22 -11.79 0.38
N ALA A 292 -7.60 -12.60 -0.47
CA ALA A 292 -7.75 -14.03 -0.43
C ALA A 292 -7.28 -14.66 0.89
N THR A 293 -6.51 -13.95 1.73
CA THR A 293 -6.06 -14.48 3.03
C THR A 293 -7.22 -14.77 3.98
N ALA A 294 -8.40 -14.19 3.76
CA ALA A 294 -9.64 -14.60 4.41
C ALA A 294 -9.88 -16.12 4.31
N ALA A 295 -9.42 -16.76 3.21
CA ALA A 295 -9.58 -18.18 2.95
C ALA A 295 -8.43 -19.06 3.48
N VAL A 296 -7.59 -18.55 4.39
CA VAL A 296 -6.50 -19.36 4.99
C VAL A 296 -7.05 -20.52 5.82
N GLY A 297 -8.19 -20.33 6.49
CA GLY A 297 -8.87 -21.31 7.33
C GLY A 297 -9.72 -22.31 6.55
N SER A 298 -10.67 -22.93 7.26
CA SER A 298 -11.68 -23.80 6.63
C SER A 298 -12.75 -22.97 5.92
N PHE A 299 -13.57 -23.60 5.08
CA PHE A 299 -14.71 -22.93 4.43
C PHE A 299 -15.67 -22.28 5.44
N ALA A 300 -15.91 -22.93 6.58
CA ALA A 300 -16.76 -22.37 7.63
C ALA A 300 -16.12 -21.12 8.25
N ASP A 301 -14.80 -21.11 8.45
CA ASP A 301 -14.09 -19.95 8.98
C ASP A 301 -14.13 -18.79 7.99
N TRP A 302 -13.91 -19.05 6.70
CA TRP A 302 -14.04 -18.04 5.64
C TRP A 302 -15.46 -17.48 5.55
N TRP A 303 -16.49 -18.36 5.55
CA TRP A 303 -17.89 -17.94 5.41
C TRP A 303 -18.39 -17.10 6.59
N PHE A 304 -17.83 -17.31 7.77
CA PHE A 304 -18.14 -16.54 8.98
C PHE A 304 -17.08 -15.48 9.31
N GLU A 305 -16.15 -15.19 8.39
CA GLU A 305 -15.10 -14.17 8.56
C GLU A 305 -14.24 -14.39 9.84
N ARG A 306 -13.99 -15.65 10.21
CA ARG A 306 -13.25 -16.04 11.42
C ARG A 306 -11.77 -16.34 11.18
N SER A 307 -11.33 -16.27 9.93
CA SER A 307 -9.94 -16.54 9.57
C SER A 307 -9.41 -15.52 8.58
N GLY A 308 -8.09 -15.34 8.59
CA GLY A 308 -7.40 -14.44 7.69
C GLY A 308 -7.19 -13.06 8.29
N TRP A 309 -6.99 -12.10 7.40
CA TRP A 309 -6.63 -10.74 7.74
C TRP A 309 -7.20 -9.75 6.73
N ASP A 310 -7.56 -8.58 7.24
CA ASP A 310 -7.99 -7.45 6.43
C ASP A 310 -6.91 -6.37 6.38
N ALA A 311 -6.98 -5.52 5.36
CA ALA A 311 -6.22 -4.28 5.37
C ALA A 311 -6.83 -3.32 6.40
N SER A 312 -6.02 -2.43 6.97
CA SER A 312 -6.52 -1.43 7.90
C SER A 312 -7.30 -0.32 7.15
N GLU A 313 -8.60 -0.23 7.39
CA GLU A 313 -9.51 0.74 6.74
C GLU A 313 -9.81 2.00 7.59
N ASP A 314 -8.94 2.37 8.52
CA ASP A 314 -9.20 3.45 9.49
C ASP A 314 -8.97 4.88 8.95
N GLY A 315 -8.71 5.01 7.64
CA GLY A 315 -8.52 6.28 6.94
C GLY A 315 -7.18 6.98 7.19
N ALA A 316 -6.30 6.43 8.05
CA ALA A 316 -4.99 7.03 8.31
C ALA A 316 -4.08 7.09 7.07
N ASN A 317 -4.36 6.22 6.09
CA ASN A 317 -3.60 6.03 4.86
C ASN A 317 -4.39 6.45 3.61
N GLU A 318 -5.32 7.41 3.73
CA GLU A 318 -6.17 7.86 2.63
C GLU A 318 -5.37 8.13 1.34
N GLY A 319 -5.86 7.58 0.22
CA GLY A 319 -5.24 7.70 -1.10
C GLY A 319 -4.13 6.69 -1.40
N ASN A 320 -3.66 5.94 -0.41
CA ASN A 320 -2.76 4.80 -0.57
C ASN A 320 -2.94 3.85 0.64
N GLU A 321 -4.13 3.24 0.69
CA GLU A 321 -4.65 2.53 1.86
C GLU A 321 -3.88 1.24 2.15
N SER A 322 -3.38 0.58 1.10
CA SER A 322 -2.74 -0.73 1.18
C SER A 322 -1.66 -0.91 0.10
N GLU A 323 -0.86 -1.96 0.24
CA GLU A 323 0.23 -2.34 -0.70
C GLU A 323 1.27 -1.23 -0.90
N PHE A 324 1.76 -0.68 0.21
CA PHE A 324 2.87 0.28 0.21
C PHE A 324 4.05 -0.29 -0.56
N THR A 325 4.38 0.32 -1.70
CA THR A 325 5.58 -0.03 -2.45
C THR A 325 6.80 0.49 -1.71
N LEU A 326 7.63 -0.41 -1.16
CA LEU A 326 8.79 -0.08 -0.34
C LEU A 326 10.03 -0.83 -0.81
N ARG A 327 11.20 -0.23 -0.55
CA ARG A 327 12.50 -0.81 -0.85
C ARG A 327 13.12 -1.36 0.43
N HIS A 328 13.85 -2.47 0.35
CA HIS A 328 14.64 -2.98 1.46
C HIS A 328 15.78 -2.02 1.80
N ARG A 329 16.11 -1.89 3.09
CA ARG A 329 17.24 -1.08 3.54
C ARG A 329 18.53 -1.88 3.35
N GLY A 330 19.51 -1.31 2.64
CA GLY A 330 20.85 -1.90 2.50
C GLY A 330 20.98 -3.05 1.48
N ASP A 331 19.87 -3.61 1.00
CA ASP A 331 19.87 -4.67 -0.01
C ASP A 331 19.72 -4.12 -1.43
N GLY A 332 20.46 -4.70 -2.37
CA GLY A 332 20.66 -4.25 -3.76
C GLY A 332 19.42 -4.19 -4.64
N GLY A 333 18.46 -3.31 -4.32
CA GLY A 333 17.29 -3.00 -5.13
C GLY A 333 16.07 -3.91 -4.90
N ARG A 334 16.03 -4.70 -3.82
CA ARG A 334 14.83 -5.50 -3.49
C ARG A 334 13.67 -4.59 -3.05
N GLN A 335 12.49 -4.90 -3.56
CA GLN A 335 11.29 -4.08 -3.40
C GLN A 335 10.05 -4.97 -3.22
N GLU A 336 9.19 -4.58 -2.29
CA GLU A 336 8.01 -5.32 -1.88
C GLU A 336 6.81 -4.38 -1.73
N TYR A 337 5.62 -4.89 -2.07
CA TYR A 337 4.35 -4.36 -1.63
C TYR A 337 4.14 -4.81 -0.20
N VAL A 338 3.87 -3.85 0.68
CA VAL A 338 3.79 -4.09 2.12
C VAL A 338 2.43 -3.60 2.60
N THR A 339 1.68 -4.44 3.31
CA THR A 339 0.37 -4.04 3.84
C THR A 339 0.29 -4.38 5.33
N PRO A 340 -0.01 -3.42 6.22
CA PRO A 340 -0.35 -3.71 7.60
C PRO A 340 -1.72 -4.41 7.66
N LEU A 341 -1.80 -5.46 8.46
CA LEU A 341 -2.94 -6.36 8.52
C LEU A 341 -3.59 -6.38 9.91
N THR A 342 -4.92 -6.28 9.94
CA THR A 342 -5.74 -6.50 11.13
C THR A 342 -6.37 -7.89 11.09
N PRO A 343 -6.79 -8.47 12.23
CA PRO A 343 -7.59 -9.69 12.21
C PRO A 343 -8.87 -9.49 11.40
N GLN A 344 -9.31 -10.53 10.70
CA GLN A 344 -10.58 -10.49 9.98
C GLN A 344 -11.73 -10.05 10.89
N GLY A 345 -12.53 -9.08 10.44
CA GLY A 345 -13.71 -8.61 11.17
C GLY A 345 -13.43 -7.73 12.40
N GLU A 346 -12.16 -7.37 12.69
CA GLU A 346 -11.80 -6.42 13.75
C GLU A 346 -10.83 -5.34 13.26
N ALA A 347 -11.06 -4.08 13.65
CA ALA A 347 -10.27 -2.92 13.22
C ALA A 347 -9.32 -2.35 14.29
N SER A 348 -9.02 -3.10 15.36
CA SER A 348 -8.45 -2.52 16.58
C SER A 348 -6.92 -2.45 16.61
N SER A 349 -6.22 -3.40 15.97
CA SER A 349 -4.75 -3.49 16.03
C SER A 349 -4.14 -4.14 14.81
N VAL A 350 -2.91 -3.74 14.47
CA VAL A 350 -2.11 -4.39 13.43
C VAL A 350 -1.41 -5.58 14.05
N VAL A 351 -1.81 -6.79 13.62
CA VAL A 351 -1.32 -8.06 14.15
C VAL A 351 -0.34 -8.76 13.23
N ALA A 352 -0.31 -8.35 11.96
CA ALA A 352 0.57 -8.90 10.96
C ALA A 352 0.93 -7.85 9.90
N VAL A 353 1.94 -8.14 9.10
CA VAL A 353 2.29 -7.38 7.90
C VAL A 353 2.45 -8.36 6.76
N SER A 354 1.75 -8.15 5.65
CA SER A 354 2.00 -8.90 4.42
C SER A 354 3.09 -8.24 3.58
N THR A 355 3.91 -9.06 2.95
CA THR A 355 4.89 -8.66 1.94
C THR A 355 4.69 -9.48 0.66
N VAL A 356 4.68 -8.81 -0.48
CA VAL A 356 4.65 -9.42 -1.81
C VAL A 356 5.74 -8.77 -2.67
N PRO A 357 6.64 -9.52 -3.31
CA PRO A 357 7.62 -8.95 -4.22
C PRO A 357 6.95 -8.13 -5.32
N THR A 358 7.42 -6.89 -5.55
CA THR A 358 6.90 -6.07 -6.66
C THR A 358 7.48 -6.48 -8.01
N ARG A 359 8.45 -7.40 -8.02
CA ARG A 359 9.01 -8.04 -9.19
C ARG A 359 8.87 -9.55 -9.03
N HIS A 360 8.32 -10.22 -10.04
CA HIS A 360 8.18 -11.67 -10.05
C HIS A 360 8.53 -12.21 -11.44
N LEU A 361 9.34 -13.27 -11.45
CA LEU A 361 9.70 -14.00 -12.67
C LEU A 361 8.82 -15.25 -12.78
N GLY A 362 8.27 -15.46 -13.97
CA GLY A 362 7.41 -16.61 -14.27
C GLY A 362 5.93 -16.24 -14.32
N GLY A 363 5.12 -17.21 -14.78
CA GLY A 363 3.68 -17.03 -14.95
C GLY A 363 2.83 -17.41 -13.73
N GLY A 364 3.46 -17.66 -12.58
CA GLY A 364 2.80 -18.02 -11.31
C GLY A 364 2.50 -16.79 -10.46
N LEU A 365 1.84 -16.97 -9.31
CA LEU A 365 1.71 -15.87 -8.36
C LEU A 365 3.05 -15.58 -7.68
N ALA A 366 3.28 -14.31 -7.35
CA ALA A 366 4.36 -13.95 -6.44
C ALA A 366 4.09 -14.53 -5.04
N PRO A 367 5.12 -14.97 -4.30
CA PRO A 367 4.94 -15.48 -2.95
C PRO A 367 4.45 -14.35 -2.03
N LEU A 368 3.31 -14.58 -1.37
CA LEU A 368 2.78 -13.72 -0.32
C LEU A 368 3.31 -14.22 1.03
N THR A 369 4.01 -13.38 1.76
CA THR A 369 4.49 -13.70 3.12
C THR A 369 3.76 -12.85 4.14
N VAL A 370 3.15 -13.47 5.14
CA VAL A 370 2.48 -12.81 6.27
C VAL A 370 3.36 -12.96 7.50
N HIS A 371 3.94 -11.85 7.94
CA HIS A 371 4.78 -11.75 9.13
C HIS A 371 3.90 -11.43 10.33
N ARG A 372 3.80 -12.34 11.30
CA ARG A 372 3.08 -12.08 12.55
C ARG A 372 3.89 -11.12 13.42
N LEU A 373 3.22 -10.11 13.96
CA LEU A 373 3.83 -9.12 14.84
C LEU A 373 3.69 -9.55 16.30
N ASP A 374 4.80 -9.49 17.03
CA ASP A 374 4.84 -9.63 18.48
C ASP A 374 5.94 -8.70 19.03
N PRO A 375 5.58 -7.58 19.70
CA PRO A 375 4.22 -7.14 20.03
C PRO A 375 3.44 -6.59 18.84
N THR A 376 2.11 -6.62 18.94
CA THR A 376 1.19 -5.98 17.97
C THR A 376 1.26 -4.46 18.06
N TRP A 377 0.81 -3.78 17.01
CA TRP A 377 0.78 -2.31 16.95
C TRP A 377 -0.65 -1.83 17.11
N SER A 378 -0.84 -0.62 17.61
CA SER A 378 -2.16 0.01 17.58
C SER A 378 -2.57 0.25 16.12
N SER A 379 -3.87 0.39 15.86
CA SER A 379 -4.33 0.71 14.52
C SER A 379 -3.67 2.00 13.99
N PRO A 380 -3.39 2.12 12.68
CA PRO A 380 -2.88 3.34 12.06
C PRO A 380 -3.58 4.63 12.51
N GLY A 381 -4.90 4.63 12.66
CA GLY A 381 -5.71 5.74 13.14
C GLY A 381 -5.45 6.07 14.60
N ALA A 382 -5.27 5.05 15.46
CA ALA A 382 -4.84 5.25 16.84
C ALA A 382 -3.41 5.80 16.92
N ILE A 383 -2.51 5.33 16.04
CA ILE A 383 -1.15 5.85 15.90
C ILE A 383 -1.18 7.33 15.49
N VAL A 384 -2.02 7.70 14.51
CA VAL A 384 -2.22 9.10 14.10
C VAL A 384 -2.70 9.95 15.28
N ALA A 385 -3.68 9.47 16.05
CA ALA A 385 -4.19 10.16 17.24
C ALA A 385 -3.13 10.29 18.34
N LEU A 386 -2.33 9.26 18.55
CA LEU A 386 -1.21 9.27 19.49
C LEU A 386 -0.17 10.31 19.09
N ILE A 387 0.24 10.33 17.81
CA ILE A 387 1.18 11.33 17.27
C ILE A 387 0.63 12.74 17.49
N LYS A 388 -0.67 12.94 17.22
CA LYS A 388 -1.38 14.21 17.47
C LYS A 388 -1.40 14.64 18.92
N THR A 389 -1.37 13.69 19.85
CA THR A 389 -1.37 13.99 21.28
C THR A 389 0.04 14.27 21.78
N GLU A 390 1.00 13.42 21.43
CA GLU A 390 2.37 13.43 21.97
C GLU A 390 3.28 14.51 21.34
N TYR A 391 2.95 15.01 20.14
CA TYR A 391 3.77 15.99 19.42
C TYR A 391 3.05 17.31 19.12
N ARG A 392 1.94 17.59 19.83
CA ARG A 392 1.12 18.80 19.64
C ARG A 392 1.87 20.12 19.81
N ASP A 393 2.91 20.12 20.63
CA ASP A 393 3.72 21.29 20.99
C ASP A 393 4.84 21.59 19.98
N VAL A 394 5.04 20.72 18.98
CA VAL A 394 5.98 20.99 17.89
C VAL A 394 5.43 22.11 17.01
N CYS A 395 6.30 23.07 16.64
CA CYS A 395 5.88 24.25 15.88
C CYS A 395 5.13 23.88 14.59
N CYS A 396 4.00 24.57 14.36
CA CYS A 396 3.10 24.43 13.20
C CYS A 396 2.28 23.13 13.11
N TYR A 397 2.19 22.35 14.18
CA TYR A 397 1.44 21.09 14.21
C TYR A 397 -0.05 21.22 13.84
N ASN A 398 -0.70 22.35 14.15
CA ASN A 398 -2.13 22.53 13.89
C ASN A 398 -2.49 22.54 12.39
N ASP A 399 -1.54 22.88 11.51
CA ASP A 399 -1.72 22.91 10.06
C ASP A 399 -1.13 21.67 9.36
N ASP A 400 -0.34 20.87 10.09
CA ASP A 400 0.32 19.68 9.58
C ASP A 400 -0.58 18.44 9.77
N ALA A 401 -0.65 17.61 8.74
CA ALA A 401 -1.31 16.32 8.77
C ALA A 401 -0.28 15.19 8.97
N VAL A 402 -0.75 14.11 9.58
CA VAL A 402 0.00 12.85 9.63
C VAL A 402 -0.40 12.05 8.40
N PHE A 403 0.58 11.68 7.59
CA PHE A 403 0.41 10.91 6.36
C PHE A 403 1.09 9.56 6.49
N GLU A 404 0.40 8.52 6.01
CA GLU A 404 0.88 7.15 5.83
C GLU A 404 1.61 6.55 7.04
N VAL A 405 0.94 5.68 7.79
CA VAL A 405 1.60 4.84 8.80
C VAL A 405 2.06 3.55 8.13
N VAL A 406 3.36 3.47 7.88
CA VAL A 406 3.97 2.44 7.04
C VAL A 406 4.87 1.50 7.86
N PRO A 407 4.75 0.17 7.71
CA PRO A 407 5.71 -0.78 8.28
C PRO A 407 7.12 -0.55 7.74
N THR A 408 8.12 -0.43 8.61
CA THR A 408 9.54 -0.24 8.22
C THR A 408 10.46 -1.36 8.70
N GLY A 409 9.92 -2.34 9.42
CA GLY A 409 10.68 -3.48 9.94
C GLY A 409 9.87 -4.27 10.97
N GLY A 410 10.50 -5.31 11.53
CA GLY A 410 9.85 -6.32 12.36
C GLY A 410 8.79 -5.82 13.34
N SER A 411 9.12 -4.82 14.17
CA SER A 411 8.17 -4.18 15.08
C SER A 411 8.13 -2.66 14.93
N THR A 412 8.67 -2.14 13.82
CA THR A 412 8.86 -0.71 13.59
C THR A 412 7.97 -0.20 12.48
N TRP A 413 7.43 1.00 12.67
CA TRP A 413 6.66 1.72 11.67
C TRP A 413 7.15 3.16 11.58
N THR A 414 6.87 3.82 10.47
CA THR A 414 7.07 5.26 10.31
C THR A 414 5.79 5.92 9.86
N ALA A 415 5.56 7.12 10.39
CA ALA A 415 4.55 8.05 9.90
C ALA A 415 5.23 9.35 9.47
N THR A 416 4.68 10.00 8.44
CA THR A 416 5.19 11.30 7.96
C THR A 416 4.32 12.43 8.51
N LEU A 417 4.93 13.54 8.93
CA LEU A 417 4.23 14.72 9.43
C LEU A 417 4.62 15.96 8.61
N GLY A 418 3.60 16.69 8.14
CA GLY A 418 3.79 17.94 7.41
C GLY A 418 2.55 18.35 6.64
N SER A 419 2.76 19.09 5.56
CA SER A 419 1.72 19.38 4.57
C SER A 419 1.96 18.54 3.31
N ALA A 420 0.94 18.39 2.45
CA ALA A 420 1.11 17.65 1.19
C ALA A 420 2.23 18.22 0.28
N GLN A 421 2.57 19.51 0.44
CA GLN A 421 3.64 20.15 -0.34
C GLN A 421 5.00 20.19 0.38
N ASN A 422 5.03 19.92 1.69
CA ASN A 422 6.23 20.08 2.50
C ASN A 422 6.23 19.08 3.66
N ILE A 423 7.09 18.07 3.54
CA ILE A 423 7.37 17.07 4.57
C ILE A 423 8.37 17.65 5.55
N ARG A 424 8.01 17.70 6.84
CA ARG A 424 8.83 18.38 7.86
C ARG A 424 9.47 17.40 8.82
N TYR A 425 8.68 16.43 9.26
CA TYR A 425 9.10 15.48 10.28
C TYR A 425 8.67 14.08 9.93
N ARG A 426 9.28 13.14 10.63
CA ARG A 426 8.92 11.73 10.63
C ARG A 426 8.77 11.28 12.05
N VAL A 427 7.76 10.47 12.31
CA VAL A 427 7.66 9.74 13.56
C VAL A 427 8.04 8.32 13.26
N GLU A 428 9.06 7.82 13.95
CA GLU A 428 9.36 6.40 14.01
C GLU A 428 8.75 5.85 15.28
N GLY A 429 7.97 4.80 15.15
CA GLY A 429 7.38 4.10 16.26
C GLY A 429 7.79 2.64 16.30
N ARG A 430 7.65 2.06 17.48
CA ARG A 430 7.69 0.62 17.72
C ARG A 430 6.35 0.17 18.29
N GLY A 431 5.99 -1.10 18.06
CA GLY A 431 4.79 -1.73 18.62
C GLY A 431 4.63 -1.53 20.12
N GLN A 432 3.52 -2.00 20.71
CA GLN A 432 3.25 -1.74 22.12
C GLN A 432 4.30 -2.41 23.04
N ILE A 433 5.23 -1.61 23.57
CA ILE A 433 6.23 -2.07 24.52
C ILE A 433 5.65 -1.89 25.91
N ALA A 434 5.31 -3.00 26.58
CA ALA A 434 4.80 -3.00 27.96
C ALA A 434 3.57 -2.08 28.17
N GLY A 435 2.68 -1.98 27.17
CA GLY A 435 1.43 -1.22 27.25
C GLY A 435 1.51 0.24 26.80
N ARG A 436 2.66 0.73 26.30
CA ARG A 436 2.76 2.03 25.61
C ARG A 436 3.56 1.91 24.32
N GLU A 437 3.20 2.69 23.31
CA GLU A 437 3.97 2.76 22.08
C GLU A 437 5.17 3.68 22.24
N ALA A 438 6.37 3.17 21.93
CA ALA A 438 7.57 3.96 21.89
C ALA A 438 7.61 4.73 20.56
N THR A 439 7.57 6.06 20.62
CA THR A 439 7.63 6.92 19.44
C THR A 439 8.72 7.97 19.57
N CYS A 440 9.38 8.25 18.44
CA CYS A 440 10.40 9.25 18.30
C CYS A 440 10.16 10.11 17.06
N LEU A 441 10.08 11.42 17.27
CA LEU A 441 10.07 12.43 16.22
C LEU A 441 11.50 12.69 15.73
N LYS A 442 11.68 12.56 14.43
CA LYS A 442 12.89 12.87 13.68
C LYS A 442 12.57 13.98 12.69
N SER A 443 13.57 14.78 12.33
CA SER A 443 13.46 15.65 11.18
C SER A 443 13.28 14.83 9.92
N ALA A 444 12.76 15.47 8.89
CA ALA A 444 12.78 15.01 7.51
C ALA A 444 14.09 14.29 7.10
N ASP A 445 15.25 14.86 7.47
CA ASP A 445 16.60 14.33 7.20
C ASP A 445 17.03 13.18 8.14
N GLY A 446 16.16 12.73 9.06
CA GLY A 446 16.41 11.63 9.98
C GLY A 446 17.11 12.01 11.29
N ALA A 447 17.38 13.30 11.54
CA ALA A 447 17.98 13.75 12.79
C ALA A 447 16.97 13.63 13.94
N LEU A 448 17.35 12.99 15.05
CA LEU A 448 16.47 12.86 16.21
C LEU A 448 16.14 14.25 16.78
N VAL A 449 14.85 14.57 16.87
CA VAL A 449 14.35 15.80 17.49
C VAL A 449 13.97 15.52 18.94
N ARG A 450 13.04 14.58 19.15
CA ARG A 450 12.51 14.22 20.47
C ARG A 450 11.91 12.82 20.46
N CYS A 451 11.87 12.13 21.60
CA CYS A 451 10.98 10.99 21.80
C CYS A 451 9.96 11.27 22.89
N ALA A 452 8.70 10.88 22.66
CA ALA A 452 7.68 10.85 23.71
C ALA A 452 7.96 9.70 24.68
N HIS A 453 8.27 8.53 24.12
CA HIS A 453 8.73 7.37 24.87
C HIS A 453 9.78 6.63 24.05
N ALA A 454 11.00 6.50 24.58
CA ALA A 454 12.06 5.74 23.92
C ALA A 454 11.99 4.27 24.33
N ALA A 455 12.09 3.38 23.35
CA ALA A 455 12.15 1.95 23.62
C ALA A 455 13.42 1.60 24.42
N PRO A 456 13.34 0.78 25.48
CA PRO A 456 14.50 0.39 26.25
C PRO A 456 15.58 -0.28 25.38
N GLY A 457 16.83 0.19 25.49
CA GLY A 457 17.99 -0.32 24.76
C GLY A 457 18.14 0.20 23.32
N SER A 458 17.20 1.00 22.82
CA SER A 458 17.18 1.50 21.46
C SER A 458 18.29 2.52 21.15
N PRO A 459 18.68 2.70 19.87
CA PRO A 459 19.59 3.77 19.46
C PRO A 459 19.12 5.15 19.89
N GLU A 460 17.81 5.38 19.86
CA GLU A 460 17.20 6.66 20.25
C GLU A 460 17.36 6.95 21.74
N GLU A 461 17.21 5.94 22.62
CA GLU A 461 17.44 6.11 24.06
C GLU A 461 18.89 6.47 24.37
N ARG A 462 19.84 5.81 23.69
CA ARG A 462 21.28 6.09 23.84
C ARG A 462 21.61 7.51 23.40
N GLU A 463 21.00 7.96 22.30
CA GLU A 463 21.17 9.32 21.80
C GLU A 463 20.63 10.37 22.78
N LEU A 464 19.44 10.15 23.34
CA LEU A 464 18.86 11.04 24.34
C LEU A 464 19.72 11.11 25.60
N LYS A 465 20.22 9.96 26.09
CA LYS A 465 21.16 9.91 27.22
C LYS A 465 22.44 10.71 26.92
N ARG A 466 23.03 10.51 25.74
CA ARG A 466 24.21 11.24 25.29
C ARG A 466 23.99 12.75 25.25
N ARG A 467 22.85 13.21 24.74
CA ARG A 467 22.50 14.64 24.70
C ARG A 467 22.29 15.22 26.09
N ALA A 468 21.57 14.51 26.96
CA ALA A 468 21.35 14.92 28.34
C ALA A 468 22.68 15.01 29.12
N ASP A 469 23.60 14.08 28.91
CA ASP A 469 24.93 14.10 29.53
C ASP A 469 25.80 15.24 28.99
N ALA A 470 25.72 15.53 27.68
CA ALA A 470 26.42 16.66 27.06
C ALA A 470 25.89 18.02 27.56
N GLU A 471 24.57 18.18 27.70
CA GLU A 471 23.96 19.38 28.28
C GLU A 471 24.37 19.56 29.74
N ARG A 472 24.39 18.48 30.54
CA ARG A 472 24.89 18.50 31.92
C ARG A 472 26.36 18.89 31.99
N ALA A 473 27.18 18.40 31.08
CA ALA A 473 28.60 18.77 31.00
C ALA A 473 28.80 20.23 30.59
N ALA A 474 27.96 20.76 29.69
CA ALA A 474 28.00 22.17 29.27
C ALA A 474 27.51 23.15 30.35
N GLN A 475 26.60 22.70 31.22
CA GLN A 475 26.09 23.50 32.35
C GLN A 475 26.99 23.46 33.59
N GLN A 476 28.03 22.60 33.62
CA GLN A 476 29.03 22.64 34.69
C GLN A 476 30.06 23.75 34.39
N PRO A 477 30.17 24.78 35.25
CA PRO A 477 31.16 25.83 35.06
C PRO A 477 32.58 25.25 35.09
N PRO A 478 33.53 25.78 34.28
CA PRO A 478 34.90 25.30 34.29
C PRO A 478 35.45 25.41 35.72
N ARG A 479 35.90 24.28 36.28
CA ARG A 479 36.66 24.29 37.53
C ARG A 479 37.84 25.25 37.32
N PRO A 480 37.99 26.30 38.13
CA PRO A 480 39.08 27.25 37.97
C PRO A 480 40.42 26.49 38.00
N PRO A 481 41.34 26.79 37.07
CA PRO A 481 42.62 26.12 37.00
C PRO A 481 43.45 26.48 38.24
N GLY A 482 43.68 25.46 39.07
CA GLY A 482 44.78 25.33 40.02
C GLY A 482 45.25 26.57 40.79
N THR A 483 44.83 26.69 42.05
CA THR A 483 45.78 27.10 43.09
C THR A 483 46.54 25.86 43.53
N GLY A 484 47.84 25.87 43.29
CA GLY A 484 48.75 24.75 43.50
C GLY A 484 48.71 24.20 44.92
N ASP A 485 48.62 22.88 44.99
CA ASP A 485 48.70 22.10 46.21
C ASP A 485 50.19 21.91 46.58
N THR A 486 50.66 22.73 47.52
CA THR A 486 51.82 22.41 48.36
C THR A 486 51.46 22.72 49.80
N GLY A 487 51.00 21.73 50.57
CA GLY A 487 50.81 21.95 52.01
C GLY A 487 50.17 20.83 52.81
N LYS A 488 50.96 19.78 53.09
CA LYS A 488 50.98 18.96 54.32
C LYS A 488 49.87 19.14 55.38
N GLY A 489 49.33 17.98 55.78
CA GLY A 489 48.79 17.68 57.12
C GLY A 489 47.29 17.90 57.23
N GLY A 490 46.46 16.97 57.71
CA GLY A 490 46.68 15.80 58.53
C GLY A 490 45.47 15.70 59.46
N GLY A 491 44.78 14.56 59.43
CA GLY A 491 43.88 14.13 60.50
C GLY A 491 42.42 14.56 60.42
N GLY A 492 41.54 13.62 60.77
CA GLY A 492 40.39 13.96 61.61
C GLY A 492 39.01 14.00 60.95
N ASN A 493 38.45 12.81 60.77
CA ASN A 493 37.02 12.47 60.83
C ASN A 493 36.13 13.45 61.65
N THR A 494 34.93 13.78 61.13
CA THR A 494 33.58 13.77 61.76
C THR A 494 32.72 15.01 61.45
N GLY A 495 31.41 14.79 61.24
CA GLY A 495 30.38 15.68 61.80
C GLY A 495 29.76 16.74 60.88
N ARG A 496 28.69 16.33 60.21
CA ARG A 496 27.35 16.94 60.31
C ARG A 496 27.26 18.29 61.07
N GLY A 497 27.05 19.38 60.33
CA GLY A 497 26.32 20.58 60.78
C GLY A 497 26.99 21.45 61.82
N ASP A 498 27.94 22.29 61.40
CA ASP A 498 28.25 23.54 62.09
C ASP A 498 27.93 24.71 61.17
N VAL A 499 27.07 25.62 61.65
CA VAL A 499 26.86 26.93 61.06
C VAL A 499 28.13 27.71 61.34
N GLY A 500 29.01 27.78 60.35
CA GLY A 500 30.32 28.42 60.48
C GLY A 500 30.22 29.85 60.99
N ASP A 501 31.23 30.23 61.77
CA ASP A 501 31.40 31.56 62.34
C ASP A 501 31.22 32.64 61.27
N LEU A 502 30.32 33.59 61.52
CA LEU A 502 29.98 34.67 60.58
C LEU A 502 31.14 35.64 60.36
N GLY A 503 32.20 35.57 61.20
CA GLY A 503 33.40 36.38 61.08
C GLY A 503 34.26 36.08 59.84
N ASP A 504 34.11 34.90 59.25
CA ASP A 504 34.91 34.48 58.07
C ASP A 504 34.25 34.84 56.73
N TYR A 505 33.05 35.44 56.76
CA TYR A 505 32.31 35.79 55.55
C TYR A 505 32.79 37.14 55.02
N THR A 506 33.07 37.20 53.72
CA THR A 506 33.26 38.47 53.03
C THR A 506 31.95 39.27 52.99
N ALA A 507 32.03 40.59 52.79
CA ALA A 507 30.84 41.45 52.73
C ALA A 507 29.83 41.00 51.66
N ASP A 508 30.32 40.44 50.55
CA ASP A 508 29.48 39.93 49.46
C ASP A 508 28.77 38.63 49.85
N GLU A 509 29.45 37.74 50.59
CA GLU A 509 28.86 36.49 51.06
C GLU A 509 27.82 36.74 52.17
N LEU A 510 28.05 37.73 53.03
CA LEU A 510 27.06 38.19 54.01
C LEU A 510 25.82 38.81 53.34
N ALA A 511 26.00 39.58 52.26
CA ALA A 511 24.89 40.15 51.50
C ALA A 511 24.05 39.06 50.82
N GLU A 512 24.70 38.04 50.24
CA GLU A 512 24.01 36.90 49.62
C GLU A 512 23.31 36.02 50.65
N LEU A 513 23.92 35.79 51.82
CA LEU A 513 23.29 35.08 52.93
C LEU A 513 22.03 35.83 53.42
N HIS A 514 22.13 37.15 53.59
CA HIS A 514 21.00 37.99 53.97
C HIS A 514 19.87 37.93 52.93
N ARG A 515 20.21 37.93 51.63
CA ARG A 515 19.24 37.77 50.54
C ARG A 515 18.50 36.44 50.62
N ARG A 516 19.22 35.33 50.80
CA ARG A 516 18.62 33.98 50.92
C ARG A 516 17.75 33.84 52.15
N VAL A 517 18.16 34.39 53.30
CA VAL A 517 17.34 34.39 54.52
C VAL A 517 16.06 35.20 54.30
N THR A 518 16.16 36.35 53.64
CA THR A 518 14.99 37.21 53.34
C THR A 518 14.02 36.53 52.37
N GLU A 519 14.53 35.88 51.31
CA GLU A 519 13.73 35.10 50.36
C GLU A 519 13.03 33.93 51.06
N GLU A 520 13.72 33.22 51.95
CA GLU A 520 13.14 32.09 52.69
C GLU A 520 12.06 32.53 53.69
N VAL A 521 12.29 33.65 54.39
CA VAL A 521 11.30 34.24 55.31
C VAL A 521 10.06 34.71 54.53
N ASN A 522 10.24 35.41 53.41
CA ASN A 522 9.12 35.81 52.56
C ASN A 522 8.36 34.60 52.03
N ARG A 523 9.07 33.57 51.55
CA ARG A 523 8.44 32.32 51.08
C ARG A 523 7.57 31.66 52.14
N ARG A 524 8.01 31.67 53.42
CA ARG A 524 7.25 31.10 54.54
C ARG A 524 6.08 31.99 54.98
N LEU A 525 6.19 33.31 54.84
CA LEU A 525 5.12 34.25 55.17
C LEU A 525 4.01 34.29 54.10
N THR A 526 4.34 34.11 52.83
CA THR A 526 3.36 34.11 51.73
C THR A 526 2.84 32.73 51.36
N GLY A 527 3.48 31.66 51.85
CA GLY A 527 3.15 30.26 51.54
C GLY A 527 2.55 29.45 52.68
N GLY A 528 2.02 30.12 53.73
CA GLY A 528 1.32 29.52 54.87
C GLY A 528 -0.18 29.77 54.81
#